data_AF-G5CEV4-F1
#
_entry.id   AF-G5CEV4-F1
#
_cell.length_a   1.000
_cell.length_b   1.000
_cell.length_c   1.000
_cell.angle_alpha   90.00
_cell.angle_beta   90.00
_cell.angle_gamma   90.00
#
_symmetry.space_group_name_H-M   'P 1'
#
loop_
_entity.id
_entity.type
_entity.pdbx_description
1 polymer ?
#
loop_
_entity_poly.entity_id
_entity_poly.type
_entity_poly.pdbx_seq_one_letter_code
_entity_poly.pdbx_strand_id
1 'polypeptide(L)'
;MFIFKNGISLYSNIPQSPEPIFKLPNSPEGYVNLHFFKNWIVAFTMSEGSFFINNNNDACYQLKQRLHVVLFDAIKLVFNTNLKLDINKDLYIQYSVSSIKDIQTVVNFFSFTGLHPLIGLKGIKYTTWLSDLRNSSRYANLNFP
;
A
#
# COMPACT_ATOMS: atom_id res chain seq x y z
N MET A 1 -23.28 -15.70 37.51
CA MET A 1 -22.92 -14.50 36.70
C MET A 1 -23.71 -14.53 35.40
N PHE A 2 -24.72 -13.67 35.24
CA PHE A 2 -25.72 -13.69 34.15
C PHE A 2 -25.19 -13.20 32.78
N ILE A 3 -23.95 -12.71 32.73
CA ILE A 3 -23.35 -12.01 31.59
C ILE A 3 -23.07 -12.93 30.39
N PHE A 4 -22.94 -14.24 30.58
CA PHE A 4 -22.55 -15.18 29.51
C PHE A 4 -23.73 -15.77 28.71
N LYS A 5 -24.96 -15.27 28.89
CA LYS A 5 -26.16 -15.84 28.24
C LYS A 5 -26.32 -15.52 26.73
N ASN A 6 -25.41 -14.76 26.11
CA ASN A 6 -25.58 -14.25 24.74
C ASN A 6 -24.47 -14.68 23.76
N GLY A 7 -23.92 -15.89 23.87
CA GLY A 7 -22.92 -16.38 22.89
C GLY A 7 -21.54 -15.71 23.00
N ILE A 8 -21.21 -15.16 24.17
CA ILE A 8 -19.89 -14.57 24.45
C ILE A 8 -18.97 -15.68 24.93
N SER A 9 -17.93 -15.98 24.14
CA SER A 9 -16.89 -16.95 24.50
C SER A 9 -15.82 -16.31 25.40
N LEU A 10 -15.39 -17.03 26.44
CA LEU A 10 -14.23 -16.64 27.25
C LEU A 10 -12.95 -16.76 26.41
N TYR A 11 -11.94 -15.94 26.71
CA TYR A 11 -10.61 -16.05 26.09
C TYR A 11 -10.04 -17.47 26.20
N SER A 12 -10.26 -18.14 27.33
CA SER A 12 -9.88 -19.55 27.56
C SER A 12 -10.53 -20.54 26.58
N ASN A 13 -11.62 -20.16 25.93
CA ASN A 13 -12.39 -21.01 25.03
C ASN A 13 -12.08 -20.72 23.55
N ILE A 14 -11.22 -19.74 23.27
CA ILE A 14 -10.74 -19.48 21.91
C ILE A 14 -9.64 -20.52 21.60
N PRO A 15 -9.69 -21.23 20.46
CA PRO A 15 -8.63 -22.16 20.08
C PRO A 15 -7.28 -21.43 20.06
N GLN A 16 -6.25 -22.00 20.68
CA GLN A 16 -4.91 -21.39 20.69
C GLN A 16 -4.28 -21.30 19.30
N SER A 17 -4.73 -22.17 18.39
CA SER A 17 -4.30 -22.20 16.99
C SER A 17 -5.55 -22.41 16.11
N PRO A 18 -6.33 -21.36 15.84
CA PRO A 18 -7.44 -21.49 14.90
C PRO A 18 -6.87 -21.83 13.52
N GLU A 19 -7.48 -22.78 12.82
CA GLU A 19 -7.09 -23.01 11.44
C GLU A 19 -7.33 -21.73 10.62
N PRO A 20 -6.38 -21.31 9.77
CA PRO A 20 -6.56 -20.14 8.95
C PRO A 20 -7.74 -20.36 8.00
N ILE A 21 -8.79 -19.55 8.18
CA ILE A 21 -10.00 -19.54 7.33
C ILE A 21 -9.62 -19.27 5.86
N PHE A 22 -8.48 -18.61 5.63
CA PHE A 22 -7.96 -18.29 4.32
C PHE A 22 -6.45 -18.52 4.26
N LYS A 23 -5.99 -19.25 3.23
CA LYS A 23 -4.56 -19.36 2.91
C LYS A 23 -4.16 -18.20 2.02
N LEU A 24 -3.14 -17.47 2.43
CA LEU A 24 -2.58 -16.41 1.60
C LEU A 24 -2.01 -17.00 0.29
N PRO A 25 -2.07 -16.27 -0.82
CA PRO A 25 -1.44 -16.71 -2.06
C PRO A 25 0.08 -16.87 -1.91
N ASN A 26 0.63 -17.88 -2.57
CA ASN A 26 2.07 -18.14 -2.58
C ASN A 26 2.78 -17.58 -3.83
N SER A 27 2.05 -16.89 -4.72
CA SER A 27 2.62 -16.24 -5.90
C SER A 27 2.14 -14.78 -6.01
N PRO A 28 2.93 -13.89 -6.64
CA PRO A 28 2.53 -12.51 -6.88
C PRO A 28 1.21 -12.39 -7.64
N GLU A 29 1.01 -13.21 -8.68
CA GLU A 29 -0.21 -13.23 -9.50
C GLU A 29 -1.42 -13.65 -8.67
N GLY A 30 -1.23 -14.58 -7.72
CA GLY A 30 -2.28 -15.01 -6.82
C GLY A 30 -2.80 -13.86 -5.95
N TYR A 31 -1.93 -12.95 -5.49
CA TYR A 31 -2.34 -11.73 -4.80
C TYR A 31 -3.09 -10.77 -5.73
N VAL A 32 -2.54 -10.52 -6.93
CA VAL A 32 -3.15 -9.62 -7.93
C VAL A 32 -4.57 -10.05 -8.31
N ASN A 33 -4.83 -11.37 -8.34
CA ASN A 33 -6.13 -11.94 -8.67
C ASN A 33 -7.16 -11.84 -7.54
N LEU A 34 -6.77 -11.46 -6.31
CA LEU A 34 -7.75 -11.22 -5.25
C LEU A 34 -8.54 -9.94 -5.58
N HIS A 35 -9.87 -10.04 -5.65
CA HIS A 35 -10.74 -8.93 -6.05
C HIS A 35 -10.55 -7.67 -5.19
N PHE A 36 -10.19 -7.84 -3.91
CA PHE A 36 -9.98 -6.75 -2.98
C PHE A 36 -8.54 -6.22 -2.96
N PHE A 37 -7.57 -6.83 -3.67
CA PHE A 37 -6.15 -6.55 -3.48
C PHE A 37 -5.78 -5.09 -3.73
N LYS A 38 -6.34 -4.47 -4.77
CA LYS A 38 -6.07 -3.07 -5.08
C LYS A 38 -6.60 -2.13 -3.98
N ASN A 39 -7.80 -2.39 -3.46
CA ASN A 39 -8.34 -1.64 -2.32
C ASN A 39 -7.57 -1.94 -1.02
N TRP A 40 -7.08 -3.17 -0.86
CA TRP A 40 -6.20 -3.53 0.23
C TRP A 40 -4.87 -2.76 0.15
N ILE A 41 -4.30 -2.56 -1.05
CA ILE A 41 -3.12 -1.70 -1.24
C ILE A 41 -3.43 -0.27 -0.78
N VAL A 42 -4.62 0.28 -1.08
CA VAL A 42 -5.01 1.60 -0.56
C VAL A 42 -4.96 1.64 0.97
N ALA A 43 -5.58 0.66 1.64
CA ALA A 43 -5.56 0.57 3.10
C ALA A 43 -4.15 0.38 3.64
N PHE A 44 -3.35 -0.45 2.99
CA PHE A 44 -1.96 -0.69 3.33
C PHE A 44 -1.11 0.58 3.20
N THR A 45 -1.32 1.38 2.16
CA THR A 45 -0.70 2.70 1.98
C THR A 45 -1.09 3.69 3.07
N MET A 46 -2.32 3.61 3.58
CA MET A 46 -2.74 4.46 4.71
C MET A 46 -1.92 4.20 5.97
N SER A 47 -1.57 2.93 6.22
CA SER A 47 -0.75 2.52 7.37
C SER A 47 0.76 2.70 7.13
N GLU A 48 1.29 2.07 6.08
CA GLU A 48 2.73 1.89 5.86
C GLU A 48 3.31 2.75 4.73
N GLY A 49 2.44 3.36 3.91
CA GLY A 49 2.85 4.11 2.72
C GLY A 49 3.33 5.51 3.03
N SER A 50 4.17 6.08 2.17
CA SER A 50 4.66 7.45 2.29
C SER A 50 4.64 8.16 0.95
N PHE A 51 4.13 9.39 0.95
CA PHE A 51 4.20 10.35 -0.16
C PHE A 51 5.06 11.52 0.33
N PHE A 52 6.11 11.85 -0.41
CA PHE A 52 7.02 12.94 -0.03
C PHE A 52 7.82 13.44 -1.22
N ILE A 53 8.48 14.59 -1.04
CA ILE A 53 9.53 15.10 -1.91
C ILE A 53 10.87 14.88 -1.21
N ASN A 54 11.84 14.26 -1.87
CA ASN A 54 13.16 14.00 -1.29
C ASN A 54 14.07 15.25 -1.36
N ASN A 55 15.27 15.16 -0.80
CA ASN A 55 16.24 16.26 -0.81
C ASN A 55 16.74 16.66 -2.22
N ASN A 56 16.53 15.80 -3.22
CA ASN A 56 16.85 16.07 -4.62
C ASN A 56 15.67 16.68 -5.39
N ASN A 57 14.60 17.07 -4.69
CA ASN A 57 13.34 17.52 -5.26
C ASN A 57 12.64 16.48 -6.16
N ASP A 58 12.95 15.19 -5.99
CA ASP A 58 12.18 14.12 -6.60
C ASP A 58 10.94 13.83 -5.75
N ALA A 59 9.81 13.69 -6.42
CA ALA A 59 8.64 13.10 -5.84
C ALA A 59 8.82 11.60 -5.64
N CYS A 60 8.45 11.10 -4.45
CA CYS A 60 8.61 9.71 -4.06
C CYS A 60 7.30 9.13 -3.53
N TYR A 61 7.04 7.88 -3.91
CA TYR A 61 6.07 7.02 -3.25
C TYR A 61 6.80 5.78 -2.72
N GLN A 62 6.55 5.45 -1.45
CA GLN A 62 7.23 4.35 -0.76
C GLN A 62 6.26 3.50 0.05
N LEU A 63 6.57 2.20 0.14
CA LEU A 63 5.98 1.24 1.08
C LEU A 63 7.12 0.50 1.77
N LYS A 64 7.01 0.27 3.07
CA LYS A 64 8.00 -0.47 3.85
C LYS A 64 7.31 -1.34 4.88
N GLN A 65 7.73 -2.60 4.99
CA GLN A 65 7.22 -3.52 6.01
C GLN A 65 8.27 -4.59 6.33
N ARG A 66 7.99 -5.45 7.31
CA ARG A 66 8.72 -6.70 7.51
C ARG A 66 8.75 -7.54 6.23
N LEU A 67 9.83 -8.30 6.05
CA LEU A 67 10.13 -9.05 4.83
C LEU A 67 8.96 -9.94 4.40
N HIS A 68 8.37 -9.63 3.24
CA HIS A 68 7.35 -10.44 2.58
C HIS A 68 7.47 -10.30 1.05
N VAL A 69 8.46 -10.96 0.46
CA VAL A 69 8.86 -10.78 -0.96
C VAL A 69 7.69 -10.96 -1.93
N VAL A 70 6.93 -12.05 -1.80
CA VAL A 70 5.79 -12.37 -2.70
C VAL A 70 4.76 -11.25 -2.76
N LEU A 71 4.49 -10.59 -1.63
CA LEU A 71 3.53 -9.50 -1.54
C LEU A 71 4.07 -8.24 -2.24
N PHE A 72 5.34 -7.91 -2.03
CA PHE A 72 5.95 -6.74 -2.64
C PHE A 72 6.18 -6.92 -4.15
N ASP A 73 6.43 -8.15 -4.63
CA ASP A 73 6.41 -8.44 -6.05
C ASP A 73 4.99 -8.34 -6.64
N ALA A 74 3.94 -8.73 -5.89
CA ALA A 74 2.56 -8.47 -6.33
C ALA A 74 2.26 -6.97 -6.45
N ILE A 75 2.76 -6.16 -5.53
CA ILE A 75 2.65 -4.70 -5.58
C ILE A 75 3.37 -4.14 -6.82
N LYS A 76 4.57 -4.66 -7.15
CA LYS A 76 5.27 -4.30 -8.39
C LYS A 76 4.46 -4.61 -9.64
N LEU A 77 3.77 -5.75 -9.69
CA LEU A 77 2.87 -6.09 -10.79
C LEU A 77 1.71 -5.08 -10.90
N VAL A 78 1.10 -4.67 -9.77
CA VAL A 78 0.01 -3.68 -9.77
C VAL A 78 0.47 -2.32 -10.31
N PHE A 79 1.66 -1.87 -9.92
CA PHE A 79 2.23 -0.60 -10.39
C PHE A 79 3.02 -0.73 -11.71
N ASN A 80 3.07 -1.93 -12.31
CA ASN A 80 3.80 -2.22 -13.54
C ASN A 80 5.26 -1.74 -13.50
N THR A 81 5.99 -2.07 -12.42
CA THR A 81 7.40 -1.67 -12.26
C THR A 81 8.33 -2.88 -12.15
N ASN A 82 9.52 -2.75 -12.73
CA ASN A 82 10.59 -3.75 -12.66
C ASN A 82 11.68 -3.35 -11.66
N LEU A 83 11.39 -2.42 -10.74
CA LEU A 83 12.37 -1.91 -9.79
C LEU A 83 12.82 -3.02 -8.83
N LYS A 84 14.10 -2.96 -8.46
CA LYS A 84 14.66 -3.81 -7.42
C LYS A 84 14.10 -3.38 -6.07
N LEU A 85 13.61 -4.35 -5.30
CA LEU A 85 13.17 -4.10 -3.92
C LEU A 85 14.40 -3.93 -3.03
N ASP A 86 14.37 -2.92 -2.17
CA ASP A 86 15.41 -2.72 -1.17
C ASP A 86 15.11 -3.62 0.04
N ILE A 87 16.09 -4.45 0.42
CA ILE A 87 15.98 -5.37 1.55
C ILE A 87 17.04 -4.97 2.57
N ASN A 88 16.57 -4.45 3.71
CA ASN A 88 17.43 -4.00 4.79
C ASN A 88 17.63 -5.14 5.80
N LYS A 89 18.86 -5.66 5.87
CA LYS A 89 19.31 -6.68 6.83
C LYS A 89 18.40 -7.92 6.89
N ASP A 90 17.78 -8.29 5.78
CA ASP A 90 16.81 -9.39 5.69
C ASP A 90 15.60 -9.28 6.64
N LEU A 91 15.34 -8.08 7.18
CA LEU A 91 14.26 -7.82 8.13
C LEU A 91 13.12 -7.02 7.53
N TYR A 92 13.46 -6.02 6.73
CA TYR A 92 12.49 -5.10 6.14
C TYR A 92 12.67 -5.03 4.64
N ILE A 93 11.55 -5.02 3.94
CA ILE A 93 11.50 -4.82 2.50
C ILE A 93 10.87 -3.46 2.20
N GLN A 94 11.40 -2.79 1.19
CA GLN A 94 10.94 -1.47 0.77
C GLN A 94 10.74 -1.44 -0.74
N TYR A 95 9.54 -0.97 -1.13
CA TYR A 95 9.19 -0.58 -2.48
C TYR A 95 9.29 0.94 -2.55
N SER A 96 10.00 1.48 -3.54
CA SER A 96 10.19 2.92 -3.72
C SER A 96 10.21 3.27 -5.19
N VAL A 97 9.41 4.26 -5.59
CA VAL A 97 9.39 4.83 -6.94
C VAL A 97 9.56 6.34 -6.89
N SER A 98 10.23 6.89 -7.89
CA SER A 98 10.42 8.35 -8.02
C SER A 98 10.51 8.87 -9.45
N SER A 99 10.47 7.99 -10.46
CA SER A 99 10.48 8.42 -11.86
C SER A 99 9.17 9.12 -12.22
N ILE A 100 9.20 10.09 -13.14
CA ILE A 100 8.01 10.82 -13.59
C ILE A 100 6.90 9.85 -14.04
N LYS A 101 7.27 8.80 -14.78
CA LYS A 101 6.34 7.76 -15.23
C LYS A 101 5.72 7.01 -14.05
N ASP A 102 6.51 6.59 -13.08
CA ASP A 102 5.99 5.83 -11.93
C ASP A 102 5.11 6.72 -11.04
N ILE A 103 5.45 8.00 -10.88
CA ILE A 103 4.61 8.96 -10.16
C ILE A 103 3.27 9.14 -10.87
N GLN A 104 3.23 9.24 -12.20
CA GLN A 104 1.96 9.21 -12.93
C GLN A 104 1.18 7.93 -12.65
N THR A 105 1.84 6.76 -12.65
CA THR A 105 1.17 5.48 -12.34
C THR A 105 0.59 5.48 -10.93
N VAL A 106 1.31 6.03 -9.95
CA VAL A 106 0.83 6.20 -8.57
C VAL A 106 -0.38 7.13 -8.51
N VAL A 107 -0.34 8.28 -9.20
CA VAL A 107 -1.47 9.21 -9.26
C VAL A 107 -2.68 8.54 -9.93
N ASN A 108 -2.47 7.84 -11.05
CA ASN A 108 -3.49 7.05 -11.73
C ASN A 108 -4.14 6.04 -10.78
N PHE A 109 -3.32 5.28 -10.06
CA PHE A 109 -3.79 4.28 -9.12
C PHE A 109 -4.68 4.88 -8.04
N PHE A 110 -4.25 5.95 -7.36
CA PHE A 110 -5.00 6.50 -6.22
C PHE A 110 -6.13 7.47 -6.59
N SER A 111 -6.11 8.08 -7.78
CA SER A 111 -7.05 9.14 -8.16
C SER A 111 -8.02 8.78 -9.30
N PHE A 112 -7.66 7.84 -10.18
CA PHE A 112 -8.38 7.63 -11.44
C PHE A 112 -8.93 6.22 -11.64
N THR A 113 -8.57 5.25 -10.79
CA THR A 113 -9.02 3.85 -10.94
C THR A 113 -10.37 3.52 -10.29
N GLY A 114 -11.00 4.48 -9.60
CA GLY A 114 -12.27 4.26 -8.88
C GLY A 114 -12.14 3.39 -7.63
N LEU A 115 -10.93 3.20 -7.10
CA LEU A 115 -10.70 2.55 -5.80
C LEU A 115 -11.19 3.43 -4.65
N HIS A 116 -11.26 2.86 -3.45
CA HIS A 116 -11.54 3.64 -2.25
C HIS A 116 -10.50 4.77 -2.09
N PRO A 117 -10.93 5.97 -1.65
CA PRO A 117 -10.01 7.08 -1.48
C PRO A 117 -9.07 6.86 -0.29
N LEU A 118 -7.90 7.49 -0.32
CA LEU A 118 -7.06 7.65 0.86
C LEU A 118 -7.76 8.60 1.84
N ILE A 119 -7.98 8.15 3.07
CA ILE A 119 -8.65 8.93 4.12
C ILE A 119 -7.71 9.26 5.28
N GLY A 120 -8.17 10.14 6.18
CA GLY A 120 -7.43 10.57 7.36
C GLY A 120 -6.12 11.30 7.02
N LEU A 121 -5.12 11.14 7.89
CA LEU A 121 -3.84 11.83 7.73
C LEU A 121 -3.10 11.46 6.44
N LYS A 122 -3.26 10.23 5.93
CA LYS A 122 -2.63 9.84 4.66
C LYS A 122 -3.28 10.54 3.48
N GLY A 123 -4.61 10.67 3.48
CA GLY A 123 -5.34 11.42 2.45
C GLY A 123 -4.91 12.89 2.40
N ILE A 124 -4.74 13.52 3.56
CA ILE A 124 -4.21 14.90 3.65
C ILE A 124 -2.80 14.96 3.06
N LYS A 125 -1.89 14.07 3.48
CA LYS A 125 -0.51 14.02 2.95
C LYS A 125 -0.47 13.80 1.44
N TYR A 126 -1.32 12.93 0.91
CA TYR A 126 -1.42 12.70 -0.52
C TYR A 126 -1.89 13.96 -1.26
N THR A 127 -2.92 14.64 -0.74
CA THR A 127 -3.44 15.88 -1.35
C THR A 127 -2.40 17.00 -1.33
N THR A 128 -1.67 17.17 -0.23
CA THR A 128 -0.54 18.12 -0.15
C THR A 128 0.53 17.76 -1.17
N TRP A 129 0.90 16.48 -1.25
CA TRP A 129 1.87 16.01 -2.23
C TRP A 129 1.42 16.30 -3.67
N LEU A 130 0.15 16.06 -4.04
CA LEU A 130 -0.39 16.45 -5.35
C LEU A 130 -0.26 17.96 -5.61
N SER A 131 -0.51 18.80 -4.60
CA SER A 131 -0.32 20.25 -4.72
C SER A 131 1.15 20.61 -5.00
N ASP A 132 2.09 19.97 -4.30
CA ASP A 132 3.52 20.17 -4.50
C ASP A 132 3.95 19.75 -5.92
N LEU A 133 3.39 18.65 -6.44
CA LEU A 133 3.63 18.19 -7.81
C LEU A 133 3.12 19.16 -8.86
N ARG A 134 1.91 19.71 -8.68
CA ARG A 134 1.34 20.72 -9.59
C ARG A 134 2.20 21.98 -9.66
N ASN A 135 2.81 22.36 -8.54
CA ASN A 135 3.69 23.54 -8.44
C ASN A 135 5.14 23.25 -8.85
N SER A 136 5.50 22.00 -9.14
CA SER A 136 6.84 21.62 -9.54
C SER A 136 7.02 21.75 -11.06
N SER A 137 8.05 22.48 -11.51
CA SER A 137 8.38 22.57 -12.94
C SER A 137 8.61 21.21 -13.62
N ARG A 138 9.03 20.20 -12.85
CA ARG A 138 9.29 18.84 -13.34
C ARG A 138 8.03 17.99 -13.49
N TYR A 139 7.05 18.17 -12.59
CA TYR A 139 5.87 17.31 -12.48
C TYR A 139 4.57 18.01 -12.88
N ALA A 140 4.58 19.32 -13.15
CA ALA A 140 3.39 20.11 -13.47
C ALA A 140 2.59 19.58 -14.68
N ASN A 141 3.24 18.87 -15.60
CA ASN A 141 2.62 18.30 -16.80
C ASN A 141 2.05 16.90 -16.59
N LEU A 142 2.11 16.34 -15.38
CA LEU A 142 1.39 15.11 -15.07
C LEU A 142 -0.12 15.34 -15.11
N ASN A 143 -0.88 14.28 -15.37
CA ASN A 143 -2.32 14.29 -15.23
C ASN A 143 -2.70 14.18 -13.75
N PHE A 144 -3.41 15.17 -13.24
CA PHE A 144 -3.87 15.27 -11.85
C PHE A 144 -5.39 15.27 -11.77
N PRO A 145 -6.00 14.74 -10.69
CA PRO A 145 -7.43 14.86 -10.46
C PRO A 145 -7.89 16.30 -10.24
#